data_AF-A0A506UWI6-F1
#
_entry.id   AF-A0A506UWI6-F1
#
_cell.length_a   1.000
_cell.length_b   1.000
_cell.length_c   1.000
_cell.angle_alpha   90.00
_cell.angle_beta   90.00
_cell.angle_gamma   90.00
#
_symmetry.space_group_name_H-M   'P 1'
#
loop_
_entity.id
_entity.type
_entity.pdbx_description
1 polymer ?
#
loop_
_entity_poly.entity_id
_entity_poly.type
_entity_poly.pdbx_seq_one_letter_code
_entity_poly.pdbx_strand_id
1 'polypeptide(L)'
;MDTIYAKYLTHNERKLGRQVSLSTRFPSTFCPSDEIIGCELSADNKKISIEVQQKFKTGVERKFRYKLILKNNEWRVDRREIFDSYDNKWIKDNL
;
A
#
# COMPACT_ATOMS: atom_id res chain seq x y z
N MET A 1 22.07 -1.03 10.75
CA MET A 1 20.95 -0.47 9.96
C MET A 1 21.40 -0.18 8.54
N ASP A 2 22.56 0.45 8.37
CA ASP A 2 23.06 0.89 7.05
C ASP A 2 23.23 -0.24 6.03
N THR A 3 23.64 -1.43 6.46
CA THR A 3 23.78 -2.62 5.61
C THR A 3 22.46 -3.12 5.01
N ILE A 4 21.34 -2.99 5.72
CA ILE A 4 20.02 -3.36 5.20
C ILE A 4 19.56 -2.32 4.17
N TYR A 5 19.75 -1.04 4.48
CA TYR A 5 19.37 0.05 3.59
C TYR A 5 20.12 -0.02 2.25
N ALA A 6 21.42 -0.30 2.27
CA ALA A 6 22.23 -0.44 1.06
C ALA A 6 21.78 -1.62 0.17
N LYS A 7 21.21 -2.67 0.74
CA LYS A 7 20.84 -3.89 0.01
C LYS A 7 19.47 -3.79 -0.68
N TYR A 8 18.53 -3.05 -0.10
CA TYR A 8 17.12 -3.10 -0.51
C TYR A 8 16.58 -1.79 -1.08
N LEU A 9 17.34 -0.70 -1.05
CA LEU A 9 16.89 0.62 -1.52
C LEU A 9 17.78 1.15 -2.63
N THR A 10 17.16 1.80 -3.61
CA THR A 10 17.86 2.52 -4.68
C THR A 10 18.53 3.76 -4.13
N HIS A 11 19.81 3.93 -4.43
CA HIS A 11 20.59 5.09 -3.98
C HIS A 11 20.21 6.33 -4.81
N ASN A 12 19.37 7.19 -4.25
CA ASN A 12 19.06 8.51 -4.79
C ASN A 12 19.56 9.55 -3.79
N GLU A 13 20.33 10.55 -4.24
CA GLU A 13 20.74 11.69 -3.41
C GLU A 13 19.50 12.48 -2.97
N ARG A 14 18.97 12.20 -1.78
CA ARG A 14 17.90 12.99 -1.18
C ARG A 14 18.52 14.18 -0.44
N LYS A 15 18.41 15.37 -1.04
CA LYS A 15 18.61 16.63 -0.33
C LYS A 15 17.42 16.82 0.61
N LEU A 16 17.67 16.62 1.90
CA LEU A 16 16.78 16.91 3.05
C LEU A 16 15.62 15.93 3.31
N GLY A 17 15.82 15.15 4.37
CA GLY A 17 14.80 14.57 5.21
C GLY A 17 15.51 14.01 6.44
N ARG A 18 15.29 14.60 7.63
CA ARG A 18 15.85 14.07 8.89
C ARG A 18 15.50 12.59 8.97
N GLN A 19 16.48 11.73 9.22
CA GLN A 19 16.21 10.33 9.51
C GLN A 19 15.39 10.29 10.80
N VAL A 20 14.07 10.17 10.66
CA VAL A 20 13.17 10.04 11.80
C VAL A 20 13.32 8.60 12.25
N SER A 21 13.95 8.39 13.41
CA SER A 21 13.89 7.06 14.03
C SER A 21 12.43 6.80 14.39
N LEU A 22 11.82 5.78 13.80
CA LEU A 22 10.53 5.29 14.26
C LEU A 22 10.69 4.89 15.73
N SER A 23 9.90 5.48 16.62
CA SER A 23 9.88 5.10 18.04
C SER A 23 9.48 3.63 18.15
N THR A 24 10.35 2.80 18.73
CA THR A 24 10.10 1.36 18.95
C THR A 24 9.55 1.05 20.34
N ARG A 25 9.35 2.06 21.21
CA ARG A 25 8.82 1.85 22.58
C ARG A 25 7.43 1.24 22.59
N PHE A 26 6.65 1.50 21.55
CA PHE A 26 5.36 0.89 21.31
C PHE A 26 5.42 0.33 19.89
N PRO A 27 5.88 -0.92 19.68
CA PRO A 27 5.73 -1.54 18.38
C PRO A 27 4.25 -1.45 18.04
N SER A 28 3.93 -0.88 16.89
CA SER A 28 2.54 -0.79 16.48
C SER A 28 2.01 -2.23 16.45
N THR A 29 1.04 -2.54 17.30
CA THR A 29 0.23 -3.76 17.19
C THR A 29 -0.73 -3.62 16.01
N PHE A 30 -0.22 -3.07 14.90
CA PHE A 30 -0.91 -2.89 13.63
C PHE A 30 -1.13 -4.29 13.08
N CYS A 31 -2.25 -4.88 13.49
CA CYS A 31 -2.74 -6.17 13.05
C CYS A 31 -4.11 -5.92 12.39
N PRO A 32 -4.12 -5.26 11.22
CA PRO A 32 -5.32 -5.21 10.42
C PRO A 32 -5.72 -6.63 10.00
N SER A 33 -7.01 -6.92 10.05
CA SER A 33 -7.56 -8.06 9.32
C SER A 33 -7.95 -7.56 7.93
N ASP A 34 -7.13 -7.90 6.95
CA ASP A 34 -7.39 -7.56 5.55
C ASP A 34 -8.27 -8.64 4.92
N GLU A 35 -9.38 -8.22 4.33
CA GLU A 35 -10.34 -9.06 3.64
C GLU A 35 -10.40 -8.62 2.17
N ILE A 36 -10.16 -9.54 1.23
CA ILE A 36 -10.32 -9.25 -0.20
C ILE A 36 -11.82 -9.28 -0.51
N ILE A 37 -12.37 -8.12 -0.86
CA ILE A 37 -13.81 -7.94 -1.12
C ILE A 37 -14.13 -7.84 -2.62
N GLY A 38 -13.11 -7.68 -3.46
CA GLY A 38 -13.28 -7.62 -4.91
C GLY A 38 -11.99 -7.91 -5.65
N CYS A 39 -12.11 -8.52 -6.83
CA CYS A 39 -11.00 -8.78 -7.74
C CYS A 39 -11.51 -8.77 -9.18
N GLU A 40 -10.92 -7.92 -10.01
CA GLU A 40 -11.24 -7.80 -11.42
C GLU A 40 -9.97 -7.91 -12.26
N LEU A 41 -9.99 -8.80 -13.26
CA LEU A 41 -8.91 -8.96 -14.24
C LEU A 41 -9.27 -8.21 -15.52
N SER A 42 -8.33 -7.47 -16.10
CA SER A 42 -8.54 -6.80 -17.38
C SER A 42 -8.68 -7.81 -18.53
N ALA A 43 -9.38 -7.42 -19.59
CA ALA A 43 -9.60 -8.28 -20.76
C ALA A 43 -8.30 -8.75 -21.45
N ASP A 44 -7.21 -7.98 -21.32
CA ASP A 44 -5.89 -8.33 -21.84
C ASP A 44 -5.02 -9.12 -20.86
N ASN A 45 -5.56 -9.48 -19.69
CA ASN A 45 -4.92 -10.23 -18.59
C ASN A 45 -3.62 -9.60 -18.06
N LYS A 46 -3.39 -8.31 -18.31
CA LYS A 46 -2.18 -7.59 -17.89
C LYS A 46 -2.39 -6.67 -16.70
N LYS A 47 -3.63 -6.48 -16.26
CA LYS A 47 -3.97 -5.62 -15.12
C LYS A 47 -4.95 -6.31 -14.20
N ILE A 48 -4.77 -6.15 -12.89
CA ILE A 48 -5.71 -6.61 -11.87
C ILE A 48 -6.11 -5.42 -11.01
N SER A 49 -7.39 -5.30 -10.69
CA SER A 49 -7.90 -4.41 -9.65
C SER A 49 -8.33 -5.26 -8.45
N ILE A 50 -7.73 -5.06 -7.29
CA ILE A 50 -8.06 -5.76 -6.04
C ILE A 50 -8.61 -4.76 -5.05
N GLU A 51 -9.81 -5.01 -4.55
CA GLU A 51 -10.41 -4.24 -3.46
C GLU A 51 -10.27 -4.99 -2.14
N VAL A 52 -9.76 -4.29 -1.13
CA VAL A 52 -9.46 -4.83 0.20
C VAL A 52 -10.17 -3.99 1.25
N GLN A 53 -10.87 -4.64 2.16
CA GLN A 53 -11.39 -4.02 3.37
C GLN A 53 -10.46 -4.35 4.53
N GLN A 54 -9.95 -3.30 5.16
CA GLN A 54 -9.05 -3.37 6.29
C GLN A 54 -9.81 -3.00 7.56
N LYS A 55 -9.95 -3.97 8.48
CA LYS A 55 -10.61 -3.79 9.77
C LYS A 55 -9.57 -3.66 10.87
N PHE A 56 -9.58 -2.54 11.59
CA PHE A 56 -8.70 -2.28 12.72
C PHE A 56 -9.36 -2.71 14.03
N LYS A 57 -8.56 -3.16 15.00
CA LYS A 57 -9.04 -3.48 16.37
C LYS A 57 -9.72 -2.30 17.07
N THR A 58 -9.47 -1.08 16.61
CA THR A 58 -10.11 0.15 17.09
C THR A 58 -11.56 0.32 16.60
N GLY A 59 -12.05 -0.57 15.73
CA GLY A 59 -13.35 -0.45 15.06
C GLY A 59 -13.34 0.45 13.83
N VAL A 60 -12.20 1.06 13.51
CA VAL A 60 -12.03 1.80 12.25
C VAL A 60 -11.98 0.81 11.10
N GLU A 61 -12.67 1.12 10.01
CA GLU A 61 -12.61 0.37 8.77
C GLU A 61 -12.13 1.26 7.63
N ARG A 62 -11.27 0.73 6.76
CA ARG A 62 -10.82 1.41 5.55
C ARG A 62 -10.95 0.48 4.37
N LYS A 63 -11.28 1.03 3.21
CA LYS A 63 -11.26 0.30 1.94
C LYS A 63 -10.12 0.82 1.07
N PHE A 64 -9.37 -0.11 0.50
CA PHE A 64 -8.28 0.16 -0.42
C PHE A 64 -8.55 -0.52 -1.75
N ARG A 65 -8.09 0.12 -2.83
CA ARG A 65 -8.08 -0.47 -4.15
C ARG A 65 -6.66 -0.46 -4.70
N TYR A 66 -6.16 -1.64 -5.01
CA TYR A 66 -4.84 -1.86 -5.60
C TYR A 66 -5.01 -2.15 -7.07
N LYS A 67 -4.31 -1.39 -7.91
CA LYS A 67 -4.15 -1.71 -9.32
C LYS A 67 -2.78 -2.32 -9.51
N LEU A 68 -2.76 -3.56 -10.00
CA LEU A 68 -1.54 -4.28 -10.33
C LEU A 68 -1.40 -4.33 -11.85
N ILE A 69 -0.16 -4.28 -12.32
CA ILE A 69 0.20 -4.46 -13.72
C ILE A 69 1.24 -5.57 -13.85
N LEU A 70 1.08 -6.41 -14.86
CA LEU A 70 2.04 -7.44 -15.22
C LEU A 70 3.16 -6.81 -16.03
N LYS A 71 4.38 -6.78 -15.48
CA LYS A 71 5.58 -6.25 -16.14
C LYS A 71 6.75 -7.20 -15.91
N ASN A 72 7.46 -7.56 -16.97
CA ASN A 72 8.58 -8.50 -16.93
C ASN A 72 8.23 -9.83 -16.23
N ASN A 73 7.02 -10.35 -16.50
CA ASN A 73 6.50 -11.58 -15.89
C ASN A 73 6.27 -11.51 -14.37
N GLU A 74 6.18 -10.31 -13.80
CA GLU A 74 5.89 -10.08 -12.37
C GLU A 74 4.72 -9.12 -12.21
N TRP A 75 3.84 -9.40 -11.25
CA TRP A 75 2.80 -8.45 -10.84
C TRP A 75 3.40 -7.37 -9.95
N ARG A 76 3.18 -6.11 -10.34
CA ARG A 76 3.67 -4.94 -9.59
C ARG A 76 2.51 -4.02 -9.27
N VAL A 77 2.50 -3.45 -8.07
CA VAL A 77 1.54 -2.42 -7.69
C VAL A 77 1.83 -1.17 -8.52
N ASP A 78 0.87 -0.78 -9.36
CA ASP A 78 0.89 0.45 -10.14
C ASP A 78 0.33 1.62 -9.34
N ARG A 79 -0.78 1.38 -8.62
CA ARG A 79 -1.47 2.40 -7.83
C ARG A 79 -2.18 1.80 -6.62
N ARG A 80 -2.17 2.53 -5.52
CA ARG A 80 -3.09 2.36 -4.39
C ARG A 80 -4.04 3.55 -4.30
N GLU A 81 -5.31 3.27 -4.08
CA GLU A 81 -6.35 4.26 -3.83
C GLU A 81 -7.02 3.91 -2.49
N ILE A 82 -7.45 4.93 -1.76
CA ILE A 82 -8.26 4.79 -0.55
C ILE A 82 -9.68 5.28 -0.85
N PHE A 83 -10.67 4.61 -0.30
CA PHE A 83 -12.05 5.04 -0.43
C PHE A 83 -12.34 6.16 0.56
N ASP A 84 -12.78 7.30 0.03
CA ASP A 84 -13.32 8.40 0.81
C ASP A 84 -14.83 8.21 0.96
N SER A 85 -15.27 7.92 2.20
CA SER A 85 -16.68 7.71 2.52
C SER A 85 -17.51 9.00 2.49
N TYR A 86 -16.89 10.17 2.64
CA TYR A 86 -17.62 11.45 2.62
C TYR A 86 -18.04 11.81 1.20
N ASP A 87 -17.10 11.69 0.26
CA ASP A 87 -17.32 12.03 -1.15
C ASP A 87 -17.70 10.81 -2.01
N ASN A 88 -17.84 9.62 -1.41
CA ASN A 88 -18.15 8.35 -2.08
C ASN A 88 -17.26 8.07 -3.31
N LYS A 89 -15.96 8.34 -3.18
CA LYS A 89 -15.02 8.27 -4.30
C LYS A 89 -13.69 7.64 -3.89
N TRP A 90 -13.00 7.09 -4.88
CA TRP A 90 -11.63 6.61 -4.72
C TRP A 90 -10.65 7.77 -4.90
N ILE A 91 -9.85 8.05 -3.88
CA ILE A 91 -8.80 9.07 -3.94
C ILE A 91 -7.43 8.40 -3.98
N LYS A 92 -6.49 9.03 -4.69
CA LYS A 92 -5.11 8.54 -4.78
C LYS A 92 -4.48 8.58 -3.39
N ASP A 93 -3.94 7.45 -2.96
CA ASP A 93 -3.19 7.36 -1.72
C ASP A 93 -1.69 7.43 -2.06
N ASN A 94 -1.00 8.45 -1.53
CA ASN A 94 0.44 8.60 -1.74
C ASN A 94 1.15 7.65 -0.77
N LEU A 95 1.51 6.48 -1.29
CA LEU A 95 2.39 5.50 -0.64
C LEU A 95 3.74 6.11 -0.26
#